data_AF-A0A956Q970-F1
#
_entry.id   AF-A0A956Q970-F1
#
_cell.length_a   1.000
_cell.length_b   1.000
_cell.length_c   1.000
_cell.angle_alpha   90.00
_cell.angle_beta   90.00
_cell.angle_gamma   90.00
#
_symmetry.space_group_name_H-M   'P 1'
#
loop_
_entity.id
_entity.type
_entity.pdbx_description
1 polymer ?
#
loop_
_entity_poly.entity_id
_entity_poly.type
_entity_poly.pdbx_seq_one_letter_code
_entity_poly.pdbx_strand_id
1 'polypeptide(L)'
;MRITHCAARKPQIPSVFKPYLVDPPAPVPQLQRPVLIIPGGRSQRVGLPALVNFLTEGSPNEYGGHYTVEHKDKFEETYREHGGNVFTLQYTHKFGSVERNAGEIKQAIEDIRRVTGSDEIDVVAECKGSVEERQYLHDIEEGQDGIRNLVQLVPPNHGIPAVGDVTNLWVRLIEGLHLPVKSFHGVALDSEASQAYKSFGGDWKVGPLEGNPRIREFNSPDNVAKEQRAYHSLTVIGGDGHNQLKMMGMPGLPLPWLKGDNELPRSAAYLEHANNNFFYNGENGEHAKVQFHPKALAKIAETLVTDGNPSRDEHYVGEQPSMTDIRIRTGLYGVSLAGRLGAAGFALAGANMGLAGNALAMVGLGLTAVDAGWQVNRIIQGEEELVKGGIGVLAKAAQVAGVGLALTGTGWPAAALIAGGLAGSAWAWHN
;
A
#
# COMPACT_ATOMS: atom_id res chain seq x y z
N MET A 1 -29.95 49.56 -11.79
CA MET A 1 -29.53 48.74 -10.64
C MET A 1 -28.11 48.26 -10.93
N ARG A 2 -27.07 48.83 -10.29
CA ARG A 2 -25.69 48.36 -10.48
C ARG A 2 -25.49 47.16 -9.56
N ILE A 3 -25.44 45.96 -10.13
CA ILE A 3 -25.00 44.77 -9.41
C ILE A 3 -23.48 44.91 -9.32
N THR A 4 -22.99 45.38 -8.16
CA THR A 4 -21.58 45.24 -7.81
C THR A 4 -21.31 43.76 -7.62
N HIS A 5 -20.69 43.13 -8.62
CA HIS A 5 -20.08 41.82 -8.45
C HIS A 5 -18.99 41.96 -7.39
N CYS A 6 -19.28 41.54 -6.16
CA CYS A 6 -18.23 41.17 -5.23
C CYS A 6 -17.41 40.10 -5.93
N ALA A 7 -16.15 40.38 -6.25
CA ALA A 7 -15.25 39.37 -6.77
C ALA A 7 -15.20 38.24 -5.73
N ALA A 8 -15.79 37.10 -6.08
CA ALA A 8 -15.75 35.91 -5.25
C ALA A 8 -14.27 35.56 -5.03
N ARG A 9 -13.90 35.24 -3.78
CA ARG A 9 -12.52 34.90 -3.46
C ARG A 9 -12.20 33.57 -4.12
N LYS A 10 -11.15 33.54 -4.96
CA LYS A 10 -10.62 32.30 -5.51
C LYS A 10 -10.44 31.26 -4.41
N PRO A 11 -10.68 29.97 -4.67
CA PRO A 11 -10.39 28.90 -3.74
C PRO A 11 -8.93 29.02 -3.28
N GLN A 12 -8.70 29.07 -1.97
CA GLN A 12 -7.37 29.14 -1.38
C GLN A 12 -7.06 27.85 -0.63
N ILE A 13 -5.82 27.39 -0.74
CA ILE A 13 -5.30 26.36 0.16
C ILE A 13 -5.42 26.90 1.59
N PRO A 14 -6.03 26.15 2.53
CA PRO A 14 -6.19 26.61 3.91
C PRO A 14 -4.83 26.97 4.54
N SER A 15 -4.77 28.07 5.28
CA SER A 15 -3.52 28.61 5.82
C SER A 15 -2.75 27.67 6.76
N VAL A 16 -3.43 26.70 7.36
CA VAL A 16 -2.82 25.65 8.20
C VAL A 16 -1.78 24.80 7.46
N PHE A 17 -1.83 24.79 6.11
CA PHE A 17 -0.89 24.02 5.29
C PHE A 17 0.37 24.77 4.88
N LYS A 18 0.46 26.07 5.17
CA LYS A 18 1.62 26.91 4.81
C LYS A 18 2.99 26.32 5.18
N PRO A 19 3.19 25.66 6.34
CA PRO A 19 4.48 25.07 6.69
C PRO A 19 4.93 23.90 5.79
N TYR A 20 4.01 23.32 5.03
CA TYR A 20 4.25 22.14 4.19
C TYR A 20 4.28 22.48 2.70
N LEU A 21 4.18 23.77 2.35
CA LEU A 21 4.21 24.20 0.96
C LEU A 21 5.65 24.16 0.45
N VAL A 22 5.79 23.61 -0.76
CA VAL A 22 7.06 23.58 -1.48
C VAL A 22 6.97 24.59 -2.59
N ASP A 23 7.89 25.56 -2.58
CA ASP A 23 7.99 26.53 -3.67
C ASP A 23 8.47 25.79 -4.93
N PRO A 24 7.71 25.86 -6.03
CA PRO A 24 8.11 25.20 -7.25
C PRO A 24 9.32 25.92 -7.88
N PRO A 25 10.22 25.20 -8.58
CA PRO A 25 11.21 25.84 -9.42
C PRO A 25 10.48 26.53 -10.58
N ALA A 26 10.54 27.86 -10.63
CA ALA A 26 9.82 28.63 -11.63
C ALA A 26 10.49 28.56 -13.03
N PRO A 27 9.71 28.49 -14.13
CA PRO A 27 8.25 28.35 -14.18
C PRO A 27 7.76 26.88 -14.21
N VAL A 28 6.66 26.61 -13.50
CA VAL A 28 5.91 25.34 -13.60
C VAL A 28 5.16 25.32 -14.94
N PRO A 29 5.30 24.26 -15.76
CA PRO A 29 4.61 24.16 -17.04
C PRO A 29 3.08 24.12 -16.90
N GLN A 30 2.40 24.59 -17.95
CA GLN A 30 0.95 24.49 -18.06
C GLN A 30 0.52 23.04 -18.25
N LEU A 31 -0.43 22.61 -17.44
CA LEU A 31 -1.07 21.30 -17.57
C LEU A 31 -1.95 21.26 -18.82
N GLN A 32 -1.85 20.18 -19.59
CA GLN A 32 -2.65 20.00 -20.81
C GLN A 32 -4.08 19.56 -20.51
N ARG A 33 -4.32 19.01 -19.32
CA ARG A 33 -5.60 18.43 -18.89
C ARG A 33 -5.89 18.79 -17.43
N PRO A 34 -7.15 18.66 -17.00
CA PRO A 34 -7.50 18.62 -15.59
C PRO A 34 -6.71 17.54 -14.84
N VAL A 35 -6.31 17.83 -13.61
CA VAL A 35 -5.64 16.89 -12.71
C VAL A 35 -6.51 16.65 -11.49
N LEU A 36 -6.82 15.38 -11.19
CA LEU A 36 -7.46 14.97 -9.94
C LEU A 36 -6.43 14.35 -8.98
N ILE A 37 -6.32 14.93 -7.80
CA ILE A 37 -5.46 14.43 -6.72
C ILE A 37 -6.32 13.61 -5.74
N ILE A 38 -6.01 12.32 -5.62
CA ILE A 38 -6.69 11.35 -4.75
C ILE A 38 -5.85 11.11 -3.48
N PRO A 39 -6.37 11.46 -2.28
CA PRO A 39 -5.65 11.26 -1.03
C PRO A 39 -5.49 9.80 -0.63
N GLY A 40 -4.46 9.52 0.16
CA GLY A 40 -4.34 8.29 0.92
C GLY A 40 -5.15 8.26 2.22
N GLY A 41 -5.09 7.12 2.93
CA GLY A 41 -5.84 6.88 4.17
C GLY A 41 -5.44 7.78 5.35
N ARG A 42 -4.30 8.47 5.28
CA ARG A 42 -3.84 9.41 6.31
C ARG A 42 -3.93 10.88 5.91
N SER A 43 -4.16 11.17 4.64
CA SER A 43 -4.07 12.53 4.10
C SER A 43 -5.19 13.44 4.61
N GLN A 44 -4.97 14.74 4.67
CA GLN A 44 -5.95 15.67 5.23
C GLN A 44 -7.08 15.95 4.23
N ARG A 45 -8.13 16.69 4.63
CA ARG A 45 -9.30 17.01 3.77
C ARG A 45 -8.94 17.62 2.41
N VAL A 46 -7.76 18.23 2.30
CA VAL A 46 -7.25 18.92 1.11
C VAL A 46 -6.48 18.02 0.14
N GLY A 47 -6.34 16.73 0.42
CA GLY A 47 -5.49 15.86 -0.39
C GLY A 47 -4.01 16.04 -0.08
N LEU A 48 -3.24 16.41 -1.11
CA LEU A 48 -1.80 16.70 -1.10
C LEU A 48 -1.53 18.21 -1.25
N PRO A 49 -1.58 19.03 -0.17
CA PRO A 49 -1.43 20.49 -0.26
C PRO A 49 -0.14 20.95 -0.93
N ALA A 50 0.96 20.21 -0.72
CA ALA A 50 2.24 20.52 -1.32
C ALA A 50 2.22 20.36 -2.83
N LEU A 51 1.56 19.32 -3.34
CA LEU A 51 1.38 19.13 -4.78
C LEU A 51 0.44 20.17 -5.38
N VAL A 52 -0.66 20.51 -4.70
CA VAL A 52 -1.55 21.60 -5.16
C VAL A 52 -0.76 22.89 -5.28
N ASN A 53 -0.04 23.29 -4.23
CA ASN A 53 0.81 24.49 -4.26
C ASN A 53 1.86 24.44 -5.36
N PHE A 54 2.57 23.31 -5.47
CA PHE A 54 3.59 23.12 -6.49
C PHE A 54 3.01 23.27 -7.90
N LEU A 55 1.80 22.79 -8.15
CA LEU A 55 1.17 22.87 -9.46
C LEU A 55 0.57 24.25 -9.76
N THR A 56 0.16 25.03 -8.75
CA THR A 56 -0.60 26.28 -8.95
C THR A 56 0.21 27.56 -8.68
N GLU A 57 1.10 27.56 -7.68
CA GLU A 57 1.80 28.77 -7.24
C GLU A 57 2.77 29.28 -8.31
N GLY A 58 2.61 30.55 -8.72
CA GLY A 58 3.42 31.16 -9.78
C GLY A 58 3.27 30.50 -11.16
N SER A 59 2.23 29.68 -11.36
CA SER A 59 1.97 28.92 -12.59
C SER A 59 0.73 29.44 -13.33
N PRO A 60 0.52 29.05 -14.61
CA PRO A 60 -0.75 29.30 -15.31
C PRO A 60 -1.88 28.35 -14.88
N ASN A 61 -1.60 27.36 -14.02
CA ASN A 61 -2.61 26.42 -13.54
C ASN A 61 -3.38 27.03 -12.35
N GLU A 62 -4.66 26.74 -12.28
CA GLU A 62 -5.55 27.28 -11.24
C GLU A 62 -6.19 26.16 -10.43
N TYR A 63 -6.30 26.40 -9.11
CA TYR A 63 -6.96 25.46 -8.21
C TYR A 63 -8.48 25.50 -8.40
N GLY A 64 -9.05 24.40 -8.90
CA GLY A 64 -10.48 24.26 -9.18
C GLY A 64 -11.32 23.80 -7.98
N GLY A 65 -10.69 23.50 -6.85
CA GLY A 65 -11.38 23.20 -5.60
C GLY A 65 -11.43 21.72 -5.21
N HIS A 66 -12.19 21.46 -4.14
CA HIS A 66 -12.40 20.13 -3.57
C HIS A 66 -13.67 19.52 -4.14
N TYR A 67 -13.56 18.31 -4.69
CA TYR A 67 -14.71 17.49 -5.03
C TYR A 67 -15.10 16.61 -3.84
N THR A 68 -16.40 16.54 -3.54
CA THR A 68 -16.96 15.53 -2.65
C THR A 68 -18.37 15.19 -3.11
N VAL A 69 -18.73 13.91 -3.07
CA VAL A 69 -20.01 13.41 -3.58
C VAL A 69 -21.20 14.08 -2.87
N GLU A 70 -21.08 14.38 -1.57
CA GLU A 70 -22.14 15.03 -0.79
C GLU A 70 -22.37 16.51 -1.15
N HIS A 71 -21.42 17.16 -1.84
CA HIS A 71 -21.46 18.59 -2.15
C HIS A 71 -21.15 18.89 -3.62
N LYS A 72 -21.58 18.01 -4.51
CA LYS A 72 -21.43 18.14 -5.96
C LYS A 72 -21.93 19.49 -6.52
N ASP A 73 -23.13 19.92 -6.13
CA ASP A 73 -23.70 21.19 -6.62
C ASP A 73 -22.83 22.40 -6.27
N LYS A 74 -22.25 22.38 -5.06
CA LYS A 74 -21.33 23.43 -4.58
C LYS A 74 -20.01 23.39 -5.35
N PHE A 75 -19.51 22.20 -5.68
CA PHE A 75 -18.34 22.05 -6.55
C PHE A 75 -18.59 22.66 -7.93
N GLU A 76 -19.72 22.36 -8.55
CA GLU A 76 -20.10 22.91 -9.87
C GLU A 76 -20.31 24.43 -9.86
N GLU A 77 -20.92 24.97 -8.80
CA GLU A 77 -21.03 26.41 -8.58
C GLU A 77 -19.64 27.06 -8.47
N THR A 78 -18.78 26.52 -7.61
CA THR A 78 -17.41 27.01 -7.41
C THR A 78 -16.62 27.01 -8.72
N TYR A 79 -16.72 25.93 -9.50
CA TYR A 79 -16.05 25.82 -10.79
C TYR A 79 -16.60 26.83 -11.81
N ARG A 80 -17.91 27.06 -11.87
CA ARG A 80 -18.48 28.07 -12.79
C ARG A 80 -18.03 29.48 -12.45
N GLU A 81 -17.81 29.78 -11.17
CA GLU A 81 -17.37 31.11 -10.72
C GLU A 81 -15.86 31.34 -10.94
N HIS A 82 -15.04 30.28 -10.84
CA HIS A 82 -13.60 30.42 -10.74
C HIS A 82 -12.79 29.68 -11.80
N GLY A 83 -13.35 28.66 -12.44
CA GLY A 83 -12.62 27.72 -13.30
C GLY A 83 -11.61 26.89 -12.51
N GLY A 84 -10.57 26.42 -13.19
CA GLY A 84 -9.47 25.65 -12.61
C GLY A 84 -9.15 24.39 -13.39
N ASN A 85 -7.95 23.85 -13.16
CA ASN A 85 -7.51 22.59 -13.75
C ASN A 85 -6.81 21.67 -12.74
N VAL A 86 -6.71 22.05 -11.47
CA VAL A 86 -6.19 21.22 -10.38
C VAL A 86 -7.29 20.97 -9.35
N PHE A 87 -7.64 19.71 -9.14
CA PHE A 87 -8.74 19.28 -8.28
C PHE A 87 -8.25 18.29 -7.23
N THR A 88 -8.96 18.20 -6.11
CA THR A 88 -8.68 17.21 -5.07
C THR A 88 -9.95 16.46 -4.70
N LEU A 89 -9.84 15.16 -4.43
CA LEU A 89 -10.95 14.36 -3.92
C LEU A 89 -10.99 14.43 -2.39
N GLN A 90 -12.17 14.69 -1.84
CA GLN A 90 -12.46 14.52 -0.42
C GLN A 90 -13.51 13.42 -0.26
N TYR A 91 -13.05 12.23 0.17
CA TYR A 91 -13.92 11.11 0.46
C TYR A 91 -14.98 11.46 1.50
N THR A 92 -16.20 10.95 1.32
CA THR A 92 -17.25 11.01 2.35
C THR A 92 -16.83 10.24 3.59
N HIS A 93 -16.18 9.08 3.39
CA HIS A 93 -15.62 8.25 4.44
C HIS A 93 -14.15 7.93 4.17
N LYS A 94 -13.23 8.61 4.87
CA LYS A 94 -11.78 8.49 4.67
C LYS A 94 -11.25 7.05 4.79
N PHE A 95 -11.80 6.29 5.72
CA PHE A 95 -11.51 4.86 5.90
C PHE A 95 -12.67 3.98 5.40
N GLY A 96 -13.33 4.39 4.32
CA GLY A 96 -14.34 3.59 3.63
C GLY A 96 -13.75 2.35 2.97
N SER A 97 -14.62 1.41 2.57
CA SER A 97 -14.22 0.28 1.74
C SER A 97 -13.64 0.74 0.41
N VAL A 98 -12.83 -0.10 -0.22
CA VAL A 98 -12.17 0.24 -1.49
C VAL A 98 -13.22 0.46 -2.59
N GLU A 99 -14.27 -0.35 -2.62
CA GLU A 99 -15.35 -0.31 -3.59
C GLU A 99 -16.18 0.98 -3.48
N ARG A 100 -16.48 1.39 -2.24
CA ARG A 100 -17.16 2.67 -1.99
C ARG A 100 -16.33 3.82 -2.54
N ASN A 101 -15.05 3.87 -2.14
CA ASN A 101 -14.17 4.96 -2.51
C ASN A 101 -13.88 4.97 -4.02
N ALA A 102 -13.78 3.80 -4.68
CA ALA A 102 -13.73 3.67 -6.13
C ALA A 102 -14.98 4.27 -6.82
N GLY A 103 -16.16 4.06 -6.23
CA GLY A 103 -17.41 4.69 -6.70
C GLY A 103 -17.40 6.22 -6.56
N GLU A 104 -16.74 6.76 -5.52
CA GLU A 104 -16.56 8.22 -5.37
C GLU A 104 -15.52 8.77 -6.37
N ILE A 105 -14.44 8.03 -6.65
CA ILE A 105 -13.46 8.36 -7.68
C ILE A 105 -14.14 8.44 -9.06
N LYS A 106 -14.97 7.44 -9.40
CA LYS A 106 -15.74 7.44 -10.65
C LYS A 106 -16.55 8.72 -10.82
N GLN A 107 -17.34 9.08 -9.81
CA GLN A 107 -18.18 10.29 -9.85
C GLN A 107 -17.34 11.56 -9.96
N ALA A 108 -16.21 11.64 -9.26
CA ALA A 108 -15.30 12.78 -9.35
C ALA A 108 -14.75 12.95 -10.78
N ILE A 109 -14.31 11.88 -11.42
CA ILE A 109 -13.79 11.89 -12.79
C ILE A 109 -14.88 12.35 -13.77
N GLU A 110 -16.07 11.74 -13.71
CA GLU A 110 -17.21 12.08 -14.57
C GLU A 110 -17.61 13.56 -14.43
N ASP A 111 -17.66 14.07 -13.19
CA ASP A 111 -18.05 15.44 -12.92
C ASP A 111 -16.99 16.45 -13.33
N ILE A 112 -15.71 16.18 -13.08
CA ILE A 112 -14.61 17.04 -13.53
C ILE A 112 -14.59 17.12 -15.05
N ARG A 113 -14.68 15.99 -15.75
CA ARG A 113 -14.75 15.95 -17.22
C ARG A 113 -15.93 16.76 -17.73
N ARG A 114 -17.12 16.60 -17.13
CA ARG A 114 -18.32 17.35 -17.50
C ARG A 114 -18.17 18.86 -17.32
N VAL A 115 -17.65 19.32 -16.18
CA VAL A 115 -17.54 20.78 -15.93
C VAL A 115 -16.40 21.42 -16.72
N THR A 116 -15.31 20.70 -16.94
CA THR A 116 -14.15 21.19 -17.71
C THR A 116 -14.32 21.06 -19.22
N GLY A 117 -15.21 20.18 -19.68
CA GLY A 117 -15.35 19.82 -21.08
C GLY A 117 -14.17 18.98 -21.61
N SER A 118 -13.34 18.42 -20.72
CA SER A 118 -12.20 17.58 -21.12
C SER A 118 -12.62 16.13 -21.34
N ASP A 119 -12.15 15.53 -22.43
CA ASP A 119 -12.40 14.12 -22.73
C ASP A 119 -11.67 13.19 -21.77
N GLU A 120 -10.53 13.60 -21.22
CA GLU A 120 -9.71 12.82 -20.29
C GLU A 120 -9.14 13.74 -19.21
N ILE A 121 -8.78 13.17 -18.07
CA ILE A 121 -8.06 13.85 -16.98
C ILE A 121 -6.78 13.09 -16.64
N ASP A 122 -5.87 13.73 -15.93
CA ASP A 122 -4.75 13.05 -15.28
C ASP A 122 -5.06 12.82 -13.79
N VAL A 123 -4.57 11.71 -13.24
CA VAL A 123 -4.82 11.33 -11.85
C VAL A 123 -3.50 11.19 -11.09
N VAL A 124 -3.45 11.77 -9.90
CA VAL A 124 -2.37 11.53 -8.92
C VAL A 124 -2.98 10.89 -7.69
N ALA A 125 -2.65 9.62 -7.44
CA ALA A 125 -3.22 8.86 -6.34
C ALA A 125 -2.16 8.50 -5.30
N GLU A 126 -2.40 8.84 -4.03
CA GLU A 126 -1.46 8.61 -2.93
C GLU A 126 -1.84 7.39 -2.09
N CYS A 127 -0.89 6.51 -1.78
CA CYS A 127 -1.03 5.44 -0.80
C CYS A 127 -2.31 4.62 -1.04
N LYS A 128 -3.26 4.59 -0.08
CA LYS A 128 -4.55 3.90 -0.21
C LYS A 128 -5.33 4.35 -1.46
N GLY A 129 -5.24 5.63 -1.82
CA GLY A 129 -5.86 6.20 -3.01
C GLY A 129 -5.46 5.48 -4.29
N SER A 130 -4.22 4.98 -4.39
CA SER A 130 -3.76 4.21 -5.55
C SER A 130 -4.45 2.84 -5.66
N VAL A 131 -4.77 2.21 -4.54
CA VAL A 131 -5.52 0.93 -4.53
C VAL A 131 -6.98 1.15 -4.91
N GLU A 132 -7.57 2.24 -4.44
CA GLU A 132 -8.95 2.64 -4.75
C GLU A 132 -9.12 3.04 -6.21
N GLU A 133 -8.10 3.69 -6.78
CA GLU A 133 -8.05 4.02 -8.20
C GLU A 133 -7.93 2.75 -9.07
N ARG A 134 -7.10 1.77 -8.68
CA ARG A 134 -7.05 0.48 -9.38
C ARG A 134 -8.36 -0.31 -9.28
N GLN A 135 -9.06 -0.21 -8.15
CA GLN A 135 -10.42 -0.75 -8.03
C GLN A 135 -11.40 -0.04 -8.96
N TYR A 136 -11.31 1.28 -9.08
CA TYR A 136 -12.09 2.04 -10.04
C TYR A 136 -11.88 1.51 -11.46
N LEU A 137 -10.61 1.36 -11.90
CA LEU A 137 -10.32 0.82 -13.22
C LEU A 137 -10.85 -0.62 -13.37
N HIS A 138 -10.72 -1.45 -12.34
CA HIS A 138 -11.24 -2.80 -12.34
C HIS A 138 -12.75 -2.84 -12.63
N ASP A 139 -13.52 -1.93 -12.02
CA ASP A 139 -15.00 -1.95 -12.04
C ASP A 139 -15.63 -1.33 -13.30
N ILE A 140 -14.86 -0.61 -14.11
CA ILE A 140 -15.36 0.01 -15.35
C ILE A 140 -15.08 -0.83 -16.59
N GLU A 141 -15.86 -0.61 -17.65
CA GLU A 141 -15.60 -1.20 -18.95
C GLU A 141 -14.37 -0.56 -19.61
N GLU A 142 -13.67 -1.34 -20.43
CA GLU A 142 -12.49 -0.84 -21.16
C GLU A 142 -12.87 0.34 -22.07
N GLY A 143 -12.10 1.43 -22.00
CA GLY A 143 -12.37 2.68 -22.73
C GLY A 143 -13.32 3.65 -22.03
N GLN A 144 -13.75 3.37 -20.79
CA GLN A 144 -14.59 4.28 -19.98
C GLN A 144 -13.85 4.93 -18.81
N ASP A 145 -12.51 4.83 -18.76
CA ASP A 145 -11.71 5.41 -17.66
C ASP A 145 -11.73 6.94 -17.67
N GLY A 146 -11.66 7.57 -18.84
CA GLY A 146 -11.44 9.01 -18.91
C GLY A 146 -10.18 9.47 -18.17
N ILE A 147 -9.21 8.56 -17.95
CA ILE A 147 -7.91 8.84 -17.33
C ILE A 147 -6.85 8.67 -18.40
N ARG A 148 -6.13 9.75 -18.71
CA ARG A 148 -4.99 9.70 -19.62
C ARG A 148 -3.75 9.12 -18.92
N ASN A 149 -3.33 9.78 -17.84
CA ASN A 149 -2.13 9.42 -17.10
C ASN A 149 -2.45 9.17 -15.63
N LEU A 150 -1.80 8.15 -15.07
CA LEU A 150 -1.86 7.84 -13.65
C LEU A 150 -0.47 7.98 -13.02
N VAL A 151 -0.39 8.81 -11.98
CA VAL A 151 0.77 8.89 -11.09
C VAL A 151 0.40 8.33 -9.73
N GLN A 152 1.06 7.26 -9.32
CA GLN A 152 0.90 6.67 -8.02
C GLN A 152 2.03 7.11 -7.08
N LEU A 153 1.67 7.74 -5.98
CA LEU A 153 2.60 8.25 -4.97
C LEU A 153 2.56 7.36 -3.74
N VAL A 154 3.69 6.75 -3.40
CA VAL A 154 3.87 5.75 -2.34
C VAL A 154 2.76 4.69 -2.31
N PRO A 155 2.42 4.03 -3.43
CA PRO A 155 1.30 3.08 -3.49
C PRO A 155 1.60 1.75 -2.78
N PRO A 156 0.63 1.07 -2.17
CA PRO A 156 0.75 -0.31 -1.73
C PRO A 156 0.20 -1.29 -2.79
N ASN A 157 0.75 -1.26 -4.00
CA ASN A 157 0.31 -2.06 -5.16
C ASN A 157 0.37 -3.59 -4.97
N HIS A 158 1.22 -4.08 -4.07
CA HIS A 158 1.30 -5.49 -3.65
C HIS A 158 0.89 -5.65 -2.18
N GLY A 159 0.13 -4.69 -1.63
CA GLY A 159 -0.24 -4.61 -0.22
C GLY A 159 0.92 -4.21 0.68
N ILE A 160 0.76 -4.33 2.00
CA ILE A 160 1.78 -4.01 3.00
C ILE A 160 2.21 -5.31 3.68
N PRO A 161 3.28 -5.97 3.20
CA PRO A 161 3.79 -7.18 3.83
C PRO A 161 4.06 -6.98 5.32
N ALA A 162 3.78 -8.01 6.11
CA ALA A 162 3.88 -8.00 7.57
C ALA A 162 2.87 -7.08 8.28
N VAL A 163 2.88 -5.76 8.09
CA VAL A 163 1.97 -4.88 8.85
C VAL A 163 0.51 -5.05 8.41
N GLY A 164 0.25 -5.07 7.10
CA GLY A 164 -1.09 -5.29 6.55
C GLY A 164 -1.60 -6.70 6.85
N ASP A 165 -0.74 -7.70 6.72
CA ASP A 165 -1.10 -9.11 6.99
C ASP A 165 -1.35 -9.37 8.49
N VAL A 166 -0.52 -8.80 9.37
CA VAL A 166 -0.72 -8.87 10.82
C VAL A 166 -1.99 -8.12 11.20
N THR A 167 -2.22 -6.93 10.66
CA THR A 167 -3.44 -6.18 10.92
C THR A 167 -4.67 -6.96 10.44
N ASN A 168 -4.64 -7.55 9.24
CA ASN A 168 -5.72 -8.39 8.72
C ASN A 168 -5.96 -9.61 9.61
N LEU A 169 -4.90 -10.31 10.05
CA LEU A 169 -5.01 -11.43 10.98
C LEU A 169 -5.63 -10.99 12.32
N TRP A 170 -5.21 -9.85 12.87
CA TRP A 170 -5.79 -9.28 14.09
C TRP A 170 -7.26 -8.93 13.91
N VAL A 171 -7.64 -8.28 12.80
CA VAL A 171 -9.03 -7.95 12.49
C VAL A 171 -9.87 -9.23 12.37
N ARG A 172 -9.39 -10.25 11.65
CA ARG A 172 -10.08 -11.55 11.54
C ARG A 172 -10.22 -12.25 12.89
N LEU A 173 -9.21 -12.16 13.74
CA LEU A 173 -9.26 -12.72 15.10
C LEU A 173 -10.31 -12.00 15.96
N ILE A 174 -10.34 -10.67 15.92
CA ILE A 174 -11.33 -9.85 16.62
C ILE A 174 -12.75 -10.19 16.14
N GLU A 175 -12.96 -10.26 14.83
CA GLU A 175 -14.25 -10.61 14.23
C GLU A 175 -14.67 -12.05 14.60
N GLY A 176 -13.78 -13.03 14.44
CA GLY A 176 -14.09 -14.44 14.72
C GLY A 176 -14.36 -14.72 16.20
N LEU A 177 -13.64 -14.03 17.10
CA LEU A 177 -13.82 -14.13 18.54
C LEU A 177 -14.89 -13.17 19.11
N HIS A 178 -15.52 -12.35 18.26
CA HIS A 178 -16.50 -11.33 18.66
C HIS A 178 -15.97 -10.40 19.78
N LEU A 179 -14.68 -10.03 19.73
CA LEU A 179 -14.07 -9.19 20.76
C LEU A 179 -14.62 -7.76 20.67
N PRO A 180 -14.93 -7.10 21.81
CA PRO A 180 -15.52 -5.77 21.83
C PRO A 180 -14.47 -4.66 21.58
N VAL A 181 -13.64 -4.78 20.54
CA VAL A 181 -12.66 -3.76 20.17
C VAL A 181 -13.36 -2.67 19.38
N LYS A 182 -13.56 -1.52 20.02
CA LYS A 182 -14.29 -0.40 19.41
C LYS A 182 -13.46 0.44 18.44
N SER A 183 -12.13 0.38 18.52
CA SER A 183 -11.25 1.19 17.68
C SER A 183 -9.84 0.60 17.54
N PHE A 184 -9.18 0.89 16.41
CA PHE A 184 -7.79 0.55 16.13
C PHE A 184 -7.09 1.77 15.53
N HIS A 185 -5.95 2.17 16.11
CA HIS A 185 -5.22 3.40 15.77
C HIS A 185 -6.10 4.67 15.76
N GLY A 186 -7.07 4.76 16.68
CA GLY A 186 -7.99 5.90 16.79
C GLY A 186 -9.12 5.92 15.75
N VAL A 187 -9.21 4.91 14.88
CA VAL A 187 -10.30 4.72 13.92
C VAL A 187 -11.31 3.76 14.53
N ALA A 188 -12.60 4.08 14.50
CA ALA A 188 -13.66 3.15 14.91
C ALA A 188 -13.59 1.90 14.02
N LEU A 189 -13.53 0.71 14.62
CA LEU A 189 -13.53 -0.55 13.87
C LEU A 189 -14.98 -0.95 13.55
N ASP A 190 -15.61 -0.21 12.64
CA ASP A 190 -16.85 -0.67 12.01
C ASP A 190 -16.54 -1.62 10.82
N SER A 191 -17.59 -2.08 10.13
CA SER A 191 -17.44 -2.99 9.00
C SER A 191 -16.68 -2.39 7.83
N GLU A 192 -16.81 -1.08 7.59
CA GLU A 192 -16.11 -0.39 6.49
C GLU A 192 -14.62 -0.22 6.81
N ALA A 193 -14.30 0.28 8.01
CA ALA A 193 -12.92 0.42 8.47
C ALA A 193 -12.21 -0.94 8.51
N SER A 194 -12.90 -2.00 8.93
CA SER A 194 -12.36 -3.35 8.93
C SER A 194 -12.04 -3.83 7.51
N GLN A 195 -12.91 -3.56 6.54
CA GLN A 195 -12.63 -3.85 5.12
C GLN A 195 -11.47 -3.01 4.57
N ALA A 196 -11.39 -1.73 4.94
CA ALA A 196 -10.27 -0.86 4.59
C ALA A 196 -8.94 -1.38 5.16
N TYR A 197 -8.90 -1.90 6.38
CA TYR A 197 -7.70 -2.51 6.93
C TYR A 197 -7.33 -3.81 6.22
N LYS A 198 -8.32 -4.64 5.87
CA LYS A 198 -8.11 -5.87 5.08
C LYS A 198 -7.54 -5.57 3.70
N SER A 199 -7.86 -4.41 3.12
CA SER A 199 -7.38 -4.05 1.79
C SER A 199 -5.86 -3.82 1.72
N PHE A 200 -5.21 -3.57 2.86
CA PHE A 200 -3.76 -3.44 2.94
C PHE A 200 -3.00 -4.77 3.02
N GLY A 201 -3.67 -5.93 3.07
CA GLY A 201 -2.99 -7.23 3.05
C GLY A 201 -2.18 -7.45 1.77
N GLY A 202 -1.08 -8.21 1.85
CA GLY A 202 -0.21 -8.50 0.71
C GLY A 202 -0.82 -9.46 -0.31
N ASP A 203 -0.31 -9.53 -1.55
CA ASP A 203 -0.88 -10.36 -2.62
C ASP A 203 -0.36 -11.81 -2.71
N TRP A 204 0.17 -12.33 -1.61
CA TRP A 204 0.80 -13.64 -1.56
C TRP A 204 -0.20 -14.80 -1.41
N LYS A 205 0.22 -16.00 -1.83
CA LYS A 205 -0.48 -17.27 -1.62
C LYS A 205 0.54 -18.36 -1.29
N VAL A 206 0.40 -19.00 -0.13
CA VAL A 206 1.23 -20.12 0.30
C VAL A 206 0.32 -21.25 0.80
N GLY A 207 0.07 -22.24 -0.07
CA GLY A 207 -0.86 -23.33 0.22
C GLY A 207 -2.29 -22.81 0.44
N PRO A 208 -2.96 -23.15 1.57
CA PRO A 208 -4.29 -22.65 1.90
C PRO A 208 -4.29 -21.22 2.45
N LEU A 209 -3.12 -20.67 2.80
CA LEU A 209 -2.99 -19.31 3.29
C LEU A 209 -2.87 -18.37 2.10
N GLU A 210 -3.71 -17.34 2.08
CA GLU A 210 -3.62 -16.26 1.12
C GLU A 210 -3.74 -14.92 1.83
N GLY A 211 -3.03 -13.93 1.30
CA GLY A 211 -3.15 -12.55 1.72
C GLY A 211 -4.43 -11.92 1.17
N ASN A 212 -4.34 -10.72 0.62
CA ASN A 212 -5.47 -10.03 0.04
C ASN A 212 -5.78 -10.54 -1.38
N PRO A 213 -6.92 -11.24 -1.59
CA PRO A 213 -7.30 -11.74 -2.91
C PRO A 213 -7.51 -10.64 -3.95
N ARG A 214 -7.92 -9.44 -3.51
CA ARG A 214 -8.17 -8.29 -4.39
C ARG A 214 -6.88 -7.73 -4.99
N ILE A 215 -5.84 -7.53 -4.18
CA ILE A 215 -4.55 -7.06 -4.71
C ILE A 215 -3.97 -8.11 -5.65
N ARG A 216 -4.14 -9.39 -5.34
CA ARG A 216 -3.76 -10.49 -6.24
C ARG A 216 -4.53 -10.44 -7.57
N GLU A 217 -5.82 -10.12 -7.52
CA GLU A 217 -6.66 -9.94 -8.70
C GLU A 217 -6.19 -8.75 -9.54
N PHE A 218 -5.89 -7.60 -8.94
CA PHE A 218 -5.32 -6.44 -9.66
C PHE A 218 -3.99 -6.78 -10.34
N ASN A 219 -3.17 -7.61 -9.70
CA ASN A 219 -1.89 -8.07 -10.25
C ASN A 219 -2.01 -9.35 -11.11
N SER A 220 -3.22 -9.74 -11.51
CA SER A 220 -3.43 -10.82 -12.48
C SER A 220 -3.02 -10.36 -13.88
N PRO A 221 -2.58 -11.27 -14.77
CA PRO A 221 -2.16 -10.89 -16.13
C PRO A 221 -3.22 -10.10 -16.91
N ASP A 222 -4.49 -10.45 -16.76
CA ASP A 222 -5.60 -9.81 -17.48
C ASP A 222 -5.81 -8.36 -17.00
N ASN A 223 -5.77 -8.13 -15.67
CA ASN A 223 -5.90 -6.78 -15.11
C ASN A 223 -4.66 -5.92 -15.34
N VAL A 224 -3.47 -6.49 -15.30
CA VAL A 224 -2.23 -5.80 -15.71
C VAL A 224 -2.32 -5.37 -17.18
N ALA A 225 -2.78 -6.26 -18.06
CA ALA A 225 -2.96 -5.93 -19.46
C ALA A 225 -4.05 -4.86 -19.65
N LYS A 226 -5.11 -4.86 -18.84
CA LYS A 226 -6.13 -3.82 -18.82
C LYS A 226 -5.53 -2.47 -18.42
N GLU A 227 -4.76 -2.40 -17.33
CA GLU A 227 -4.05 -1.19 -16.88
C GLU A 227 -3.12 -0.63 -17.97
N GLN A 228 -2.37 -1.49 -18.67
CA GLN A 228 -1.49 -1.08 -19.76
C GLN A 228 -2.24 -0.49 -20.97
N ARG A 229 -3.48 -0.90 -21.21
CA ARG A 229 -4.31 -0.37 -22.31
C ARG A 229 -5.08 0.88 -21.91
N ALA A 230 -5.49 0.95 -20.64
CA ALA A 230 -6.24 2.07 -20.06
C ALA A 230 -5.39 3.34 -20.02
N TYR A 231 -4.17 3.26 -19.47
CA TYR A 231 -3.34 4.45 -19.30
C TYR A 231 -2.37 4.64 -20.46
N HIS A 232 -2.24 5.89 -20.89
CA HIS A 232 -1.15 6.27 -21.78
C HIS A 232 0.20 6.23 -21.06
N SER A 233 0.23 6.68 -19.81
CA SER A 233 1.38 6.53 -18.92
C SER A 233 0.95 6.23 -17.49
N LEU A 234 1.59 5.21 -16.93
CA LEU A 234 1.59 4.86 -15.51
C LEU A 234 2.96 5.15 -14.91
N THR A 235 3.00 6.04 -13.92
CA THR A 235 4.21 6.35 -13.16
C THR A 235 4.03 6.00 -11.68
N VAL A 236 4.95 5.19 -11.15
CA VAL A 236 5.03 4.89 -9.71
C VAL A 236 6.15 5.71 -9.10
N ILE A 237 5.85 6.38 -7.99
CA ILE A 237 6.83 7.11 -7.17
C ILE A 237 6.79 6.53 -5.76
N GLY A 238 7.92 6.10 -5.21
CA GLY A 238 8.01 5.56 -3.85
C GLY A 238 9.28 5.98 -3.12
N GLY A 239 9.43 5.50 -1.90
CA GLY A 239 10.64 5.67 -1.11
C GLY A 239 11.44 4.37 -0.92
N ASP A 240 12.74 4.51 -0.68
CA ASP A 240 13.73 3.45 -0.46
C ASP A 240 14.79 3.92 0.55
N GLY A 241 14.31 4.42 1.70
CA GLY A 241 15.15 5.05 2.72
C GLY A 241 15.58 4.11 3.85
N HIS A 242 14.68 3.24 4.31
CA HIS A 242 14.85 2.58 5.60
C HIS A 242 14.24 1.17 5.65
N ASN A 243 14.82 0.33 6.51
CA ASN A 243 14.29 -1.00 6.80
C ASN A 243 13.13 -0.90 7.80
N GLN A 244 11.96 -1.45 7.45
CA GLN A 244 10.76 -1.42 8.31
C GLN A 244 10.97 -1.99 9.72
N LEU A 245 11.86 -2.97 9.90
CA LEU A 245 12.14 -3.57 11.22
C LEU A 245 12.76 -2.56 12.20
N LYS A 246 13.48 -1.55 11.69
CA LYS A 246 14.04 -0.48 12.52
C LYS A 246 12.92 0.31 13.21
N MET A 247 11.77 0.48 12.53
CA MET A 247 10.59 1.14 13.10
C MET A 247 9.96 0.32 14.24
N MET A 248 10.07 -1.01 14.18
CA MET A 248 9.59 -1.91 15.23
C MET A 248 10.57 -2.08 16.40
N GLY A 249 11.62 -1.25 16.47
CA GLY A 249 12.64 -1.32 17.53
C GLY A 249 13.54 -2.55 17.47
N MET A 250 13.48 -3.33 16.38
CA MET A 250 14.40 -4.45 16.17
C MET A 250 15.72 -3.91 15.61
N PRO A 251 16.88 -4.42 16.09
CA PRO A 251 18.17 -4.07 15.51
C PRO A 251 18.11 -4.39 14.01
N GLY A 252 18.22 -3.35 13.19
CA GLY A 252 17.85 -3.38 11.78
C GLY A 252 18.67 -4.40 10.99
N LEU A 253 18.17 -5.63 10.93
CA LEU A 253 18.67 -6.63 9.99
C LEU A 253 18.52 -6.01 8.60
N PRO A 254 19.59 -5.89 7.80
CA PRO A 254 19.56 -5.19 6.52
C PRO A 254 18.89 -6.07 5.47
N LEU A 255 17.59 -6.32 5.64
CA LEU A 255 16.76 -7.10 4.72
C LEU A 255 16.43 -6.19 3.54
N PRO A 256 17.02 -6.38 2.35
CA PRO A 256 16.83 -5.45 1.24
C PRO A 256 15.38 -5.39 0.76
N TRP A 257 14.61 -6.46 0.93
CA TRP A 257 13.17 -6.51 0.58
C TRP A 257 12.26 -5.80 1.58
N LEU A 258 12.75 -5.44 2.77
CA LEU A 258 12.03 -4.58 3.72
C LEU A 258 12.52 -3.14 3.67
N LYS A 259 13.44 -2.81 2.76
CA LYS A 259 13.77 -1.42 2.48
C LYS A 259 12.62 -0.79 1.74
N GLY A 260 12.29 0.43 2.14
CA GLY A 260 11.23 1.22 1.55
C GLY A 260 11.09 2.53 2.29
N ASP A 261 9.87 2.99 2.47
CA ASP A 261 9.58 4.34 2.93
C ASP A 261 9.23 4.45 4.43
N ASN A 262 9.71 3.51 5.26
CA ASN A 262 9.27 3.27 6.65
C ASN A 262 7.89 2.60 6.79
N GLU A 263 6.94 2.82 5.88
CA GLU A 263 5.58 2.25 5.99
C GLU A 263 5.32 1.12 4.98
N LEU A 264 5.90 1.25 3.79
CA LEU A 264 5.79 0.33 2.67
C LEU A 264 7.19 -0.12 2.25
N PRO A 265 7.42 -1.43 2.05
CA PRO A 265 8.63 -1.84 1.37
C PRO A 265 8.55 -1.40 -0.10
N ARG A 266 9.69 -1.18 -0.74
CA ARG A 266 9.77 -0.84 -2.16
C ARG A 266 9.00 -1.83 -3.05
N SER A 267 9.08 -3.12 -2.70
CA SER A 267 8.36 -4.19 -3.37
C SER A 267 6.85 -4.10 -3.25
N ALA A 268 6.32 -3.41 -2.25
CA ALA A 268 4.88 -3.14 -2.15
C ALA A 268 4.44 -2.13 -3.21
N ALA A 269 5.27 -1.14 -3.53
CA ALA A 269 4.92 -0.05 -4.44
C ALA A 269 5.19 -0.36 -5.91
N TYR A 270 6.22 -1.15 -6.19
CA TYR A 270 6.64 -1.49 -7.54
C TYR A 270 5.51 -2.04 -8.42
N LEU A 271 5.48 -1.66 -9.70
CA LEU A 271 4.68 -2.29 -10.74
C LEU A 271 5.53 -2.54 -11.97
N GLU A 272 5.61 -3.79 -12.41
CA GLU A 272 6.45 -4.20 -13.55
C GLU A 272 6.02 -3.54 -14.86
N HIS A 273 4.72 -3.34 -15.05
CA HIS A 273 4.16 -2.76 -16.27
C HIS A 273 4.08 -1.23 -16.27
N ALA A 274 4.42 -0.56 -15.16
CA ALA A 274 4.44 0.89 -15.14
C ALA A 274 5.52 1.42 -16.10
N ASN A 275 5.16 2.40 -16.93
CA ASN A 275 6.09 3.05 -17.87
C ASN A 275 7.31 3.59 -17.14
N ASN A 276 7.10 4.08 -15.92
CA ASN A 276 8.14 4.62 -15.08
C ASN A 276 7.98 4.21 -13.61
N ASN A 277 9.10 3.84 -12.97
CA ASN A 277 9.18 3.54 -11.53
C ASN A 277 10.31 4.38 -10.91
N PHE A 278 9.99 5.34 -10.04
CA PHE A 278 10.96 6.22 -9.36
C PHE A 278 10.95 5.97 -7.87
N PHE A 279 12.11 5.70 -7.28
CA PHE A 279 12.23 5.48 -5.85
C PHE A 279 13.30 6.39 -5.25
N TYR A 280 12.96 7.10 -4.18
CA TYR A 280 13.84 8.06 -3.52
C TYR A 280 14.46 7.45 -2.28
N ASN A 281 15.79 7.52 -2.13
CA ASN A 281 16.51 6.99 -0.96
C ASN A 281 16.80 8.04 0.12
N GLY A 282 17.33 7.57 1.25
CA GLY A 282 17.74 8.40 2.39
C GLY A 282 16.58 8.93 3.22
N GLU A 283 16.83 10.00 3.98
CA GLU A 283 15.83 10.63 4.88
C GLU A 283 14.63 11.24 4.13
N ASN A 284 14.76 11.44 2.82
CA ASN A 284 13.71 11.94 1.95
C ASN A 284 12.83 10.83 1.37
N GLY A 285 13.23 9.57 1.57
CA GLY A 285 12.48 8.40 1.15
C GLY A 285 11.39 7.99 2.12
N GLU A 286 11.11 8.72 3.21
CA GLU A 286 10.04 8.32 4.14
C GLU A 286 8.63 8.57 3.56
N HIS A 287 7.67 7.71 3.89
CA HIS A 287 6.32 7.65 3.30
C HIS A 287 5.65 9.02 3.33
N ALA A 288 5.62 9.61 4.52
CA ALA A 288 5.02 10.91 4.75
C ALA A 288 5.85 12.07 4.16
N LYS A 289 7.13 11.87 3.82
CA LYS A 289 8.04 12.91 3.28
C LYS A 289 8.13 12.91 1.77
N VAL A 290 7.94 11.76 1.10
CA VAL A 290 8.01 11.66 -0.37
C VAL A 290 7.02 12.62 -1.02
N GLN A 291 5.82 12.78 -0.46
CA GLN A 291 4.81 13.76 -0.92
C GLN A 291 5.20 15.24 -0.79
N PHE A 292 6.23 15.54 -0.01
CA PHE A 292 6.78 16.89 0.18
C PHE A 292 8.14 17.05 -0.50
N HIS A 293 8.66 16.00 -1.15
CA HIS A 293 10.00 16.02 -1.70
C HIS A 293 10.03 16.79 -3.03
N PRO A 294 10.85 17.85 -3.18
CA PRO A 294 10.84 18.68 -4.39
C PRO A 294 11.08 17.89 -5.68
N LYS A 295 11.95 16.87 -5.66
CA LYS A 295 12.17 16.03 -6.85
C LYS A 295 10.97 15.14 -7.15
N ALA A 296 10.27 14.64 -6.14
CA ALA A 296 9.05 13.85 -6.35
C ALA A 296 7.95 14.71 -6.96
N LEU A 297 7.75 15.92 -6.45
CA LEU A 297 6.80 16.90 -7.00
C LEU A 297 7.15 17.32 -8.43
N ALA A 298 8.42 17.63 -8.69
CA ALA A 298 8.90 17.92 -10.03
C ALA A 298 8.66 16.74 -10.98
N LYS A 299 8.84 15.51 -10.48
CA LYS A 299 8.61 14.32 -11.29
C LYS A 299 7.13 14.07 -11.59
N ILE A 300 6.24 14.32 -10.63
CA ILE A 300 4.79 14.30 -10.87
C ILE A 300 4.45 15.31 -11.98
N ALA A 301 4.90 16.57 -11.84
CA ALA A 301 4.63 17.61 -12.83
C ALA A 301 5.19 17.27 -14.22
N GLU A 302 6.41 16.72 -14.29
CA GLU A 302 6.99 16.24 -15.55
C GLU A 302 6.11 15.17 -16.20
N THR A 303 5.69 14.14 -15.45
CA THR A 303 4.81 13.09 -15.98
C THR A 303 3.50 13.66 -16.52
N LEU A 304 2.87 14.58 -15.78
CA LEU A 304 1.60 15.20 -16.17
C LEU A 304 1.71 16.03 -17.47
N VAL A 305 2.87 16.64 -17.72
CA VAL A 305 3.09 17.51 -18.89
C VAL A 305 3.58 16.73 -20.11
N THR A 306 4.34 15.66 -19.88
CA THR A 306 5.04 14.92 -20.93
C THR A 306 4.36 13.62 -21.31
N ASP A 307 3.19 13.31 -20.74
CA ASP A 307 2.50 12.04 -20.99
C ASP A 307 3.41 10.83 -20.67
N GLY A 308 4.28 11.00 -19.69
CA GLY A 308 5.27 10.00 -19.26
C GLY A 308 6.50 9.82 -20.17
N ASN A 309 6.65 10.60 -21.25
CA ASN A 309 7.74 10.48 -22.24
C ASN A 309 8.80 11.61 -22.14
N PRO A 310 10.10 11.29 -22.05
CA PRO A 310 10.74 10.44 -21.07
C PRO A 310 11.61 11.26 -20.10
N SER A 311 11.65 10.86 -18.84
CA SER A 311 12.95 10.61 -18.24
C SER A 311 12.86 9.28 -17.50
N ARG A 312 13.32 8.22 -18.17
CA ARG A 312 13.78 7.03 -17.47
C ARG A 312 14.94 7.52 -16.62
N ASP A 313 14.75 7.54 -15.30
CA ASP A 313 15.86 7.82 -14.40
C ASP A 313 16.73 6.56 -14.38
N GLU A 314 17.78 6.57 -15.22
CA GLU A 314 18.72 5.45 -15.39
C GLU A 314 19.37 5.02 -14.06
N HIS A 315 19.34 5.89 -13.04
CA HIS A 315 19.93 5.61 -11.75
C HIS A 315 19.19 4.58 -10.89
N TYR A 316 17.96 4.16 -11.23
CA TYR A 316 17.14 3.40 -10.27
C TYR A 316 16.55 2.05 -10.74
N VAL A 317 16.76 1.67 -12.01
CA VAL A 317 16.23 0.40 -12.54
C VAL A 317 17.17 -0.79 -12.24
N GLY A 318 18.44 -0.55 -11.87
CA GLY A 318 19.48 -1.59 -11.80
C GLY A 318 19.47 -2.51 -10.57
N GLU A 319 18.79 -2.17 -9.47
CA GLU A 319 18.91 -2.90 -8.18
C GLU A 319 17.61 -3.56 -7.70
N GLN A 320 16.67 -3.86 -8.60
CA GLN A 320 15.39 -4.48 -8.22
C GLN A 320 15.51 -6.02 -8.15
N PRO A 321 15.20 -6.66 -7.00
CA PRO A 321 14.99 -8.11 -6.99
C PRO A 321 13.79 -8.46 -7.87
N SER A 322 13.83 -9.61 -8.53
CA SER A 322 12.73 -10.04 -9.39
C SER A 322 11.43 -10.19 -8.59
N MET A 323 10.26 -10.02 -9.23
CA MET A 323 8.97 -10.28 -8.58
C MET A 323 8.86 -11.70 -8.00
N THR A 324 9.54 -12.67 -8.63
CA THR A 324 9.66 -14.02 -8.11
C THR A 324 10.46 -14.05 -6.80
N ASP A 325 11.59 -13.35 -6.71
CA ASP A 325 12.37 -13.23 -5.47
C ASP A 325 11.56 -12.56 -4.35
N ILE A 326 10.82 -11.50 -4.69
CA ILE A 326 9.94 -10.79 -3.76
C ILE A 326 8.84 -11.73 -3.24
N ARG A 327 8.12 -12.42 -4.13
CA ARG A 327 7.02 -13.33 -3.76
C ARG A 327 7.50 -14.48 -2.88
N ILE A 328 8.63 -15.10 -3.24
CA ILE A 328 9.23 -16.18 -2.45
C ILE A 328 9.58 -15.64 -1.06
N ARG A 329 10.33 -14.54 -0.97
CA ARG A 329 10.79 -13.99 0.32
C ARG A 329 9.63 -13.52 1.18
N THR A 330 8.64 -12.82 0.62
CA THR A 330 7.42 -12.41 1.33
C THR A 330 6.62 -13.60 1.82
N GLY A 331 6.46 -14.64 1.00
CA GLY A 331 5.81 -15.89 1.41
C GLY A 331 6.52 -16.56 2.59
N LEU A 332 7.85 -16.64 2.56
CA LEU A 332 8.66 -17.18 3.65
C LEU A 332 8.50 -16.37 4.95
N TYR A 333 8.48 -15.04 4.85
CA TYR A 333 8.26 -14.16 5.99
C TYR A 333 6.85 -14.25 6.57
N GLY A 334 5.83 -14.22 5.70
CA GLY A 334 4.44 -14.36 6.09
C GLY A 334 4.19 -15.66 6.84
N VAL A 335 4.73 -16.78 6.34
CA VAL A 335 4.66 -18.09 7.01
C VAL A 335 5.38 -18.06 8.37
N SER A 336 6.59 -17.50 8.44
CA SER A 336 7.33 -17.38 9.70
C SER A 336 6.58 -16.54 10.73
N LEU A 337 6.03 -15.40 10.33
CA LEU A 337 5.31 -14.49 11.22
C LEU A 337 3.96 -15.05 11.65
N ALA A 338 3.19 -15.65 10.73
CA ALA A 338 1.95 -16.35 11.04
C ALA A 338 2.21 -17.52 12.00
N GLY A 339 3.30 -18.26 11.81
CA GLY A 339 3.75 -19.30 12.76
C GLY A 339 4.04 -18.74 14.15
N ARG A 340 4.70 -17.58 14.25
CA ARG A 340 4.98 -16.90 15.53
C ARG A 340 3.72 -16.39 16.22
N LEU A 341 2.81 -15.76 15.47
CA LEU A 341 1.55 -15.24 16.02
C LEU A 341 0.58 -16.36 16.38
N GLY A 342 0.54 -17.43 15.59
CA GLY A 342 -0.15 -18.67 15.95
C GLY A 342 0.39 -19.22 17.27
N ALA A 343 1.71 -19.38 17.39
CA ALA A 343 2.34 -19.83 18.62
C ALA A 343 2.05 -18.91 19.82
N ALA A 344 2.06 -17.59 19.64
CA ALA A 344 1.73 -16.63 20.69
C ALA A 344 0.23 -16.65 21.07
N GLY A 345 -0.67 -16.76 20.09
CA GLY A 345 -2.11 -16.91 20.33
C GLY A 345 -2.44 -18.22 21.05
N PHE A 346 -1.79 -19.32 20.66
CA PHE A 346 -1.90 -20.60 21.35
C PHE A 346 -1.22 -20.60 22.72
N ALA A 347 -0.15 -19.82 22.93
CA ALA A 347 0.42 -19.59 24.25
C ALA A 347 -0.56 -18.85 25.18
N LEU A 348 -1.22 -17.82 24.67
CA LEU A 348 -2.23 -17.06 25.41
C LEU A 348 -3.49 -17.90 25.70
N ALA A 349 -3.92 -18.75 24.75
CA ALA A 349 -5.03 -19.67 24.95
C ALA A 349 -4.65 -20.84 25.89
N GLY A 350 -3.42 -21.34 25.77
CA GLY A 350 -2.83 -22.40 26.59
C GLY A 350 -2.48 -21.96 28.02
N ALA A 351 -2.44 -20.66 28.30
CA ALA A 351 -2.34 -20.13 29.66
C ALA A 351 -3.54 -20.53 30.54
N ASN A 352 -4.66 -20.94 29.93
CA ASN A 352 -5.79 -21.56 30.62
C ASN A 352 -5.62 -23.08 30.91
N MET A 353 -4.50 -23.70 30.50
CA MET A 353 -4.20 -25.14 30.67
C MET A 353 -3.17 -25.42 31.80
N GLY A 354 -2.78 -24.41 32.57
CA GLY A 354 -1.88 -24.54 33.73
C GLY A 354 -0.38 -24.53 33.41
N LEU A 355 0.44 -24.81 34.43
CA LEU A 355 1.90 -24.65 34.42
C LEU A 355 2.63 -25.39 33.28
N ALA A 356 2.14 -26.58 32.90
CA ALA A 356 2.72 -27.36 31.80
C ALA A 356 2.46 -26.74 30.42
N GLY A 357 1.29 -26.12 30.22
CA GLY A 357 0.96 -25.40 28.99
C GLY A 357 1.82 -24.15 28.80
N ASN A 358 2.04 -23.40 29.88
CA ASN A 358 2.91 -22.22 29.87
C ASN A 358 4.38 -22.55 29.58
N ALA A 359 4.91 -23.66 30.11
CA ALA A 359 6.28 -24.08 29.86
C ALA A 359 6.51 -24.50 28.40
N LEU A 360 5.58 -25.27 27.83
CA LEU A 360 5.65 -25.69 26.42
C LEU A 360 5.49 -24.51 25.45
N ALA A 361 4.62 -23.56 25.77
CA ALA A 361 4.44 -22.34 25.00
C ALA A 361 5.71 -21.45 24.98
N MET A 362 6.36 -21.29 26.12
CA MET A 362 7.60 -20.51 26.27
C MET A 362 8.78 -21.15 25.51
N VAL A 363 8.92 -22.48 25.60
CA VAL A 363 9.97 -23.22 24.86
C VAL A 363 9.71 -23.18 23.36
N GLY A 364 8.44 -23.32 22.94
CA GLY A 364 8.02 -23.14 21.55
C GLY A 364 8.40 -21.76 21.02
N LEU A 365 7.96 -20.69 21.68
CA LEU A 365 8.27 -19.30 21.29
C LEU A 365 9.77 -19.01 21.23
N GLY A 366 10.55 -19.52 22.20
CA GLY A 366 12.00 -19.34 22.23
C GLY A 366 12.72 -20.00 21.06
N LEU A 367 12.35 -21.24 20.72
CA LEU A 367 12.95 -21.99 19.62
C LEU A 367 12.57 -21.41 18.26
N THR A 368 11.31 -21.00 18.05
CA THR A 368 10.90 -20.38 16.78
C THR A 368 11.53 -19.00 16.57
N ALA A 369 11.78 -18.24 17.65
CA ALA A 369 12.37 -16.90 17.56
C ALA A 369 13.87 -16.95 17.21
N VAL A 370 14.65 -17.82 17.86
CA VAL A 370 16.10 -17.95 17.65
C VAL A 370 16.40 -18.52 16.26
N ASP A 371 15.68 -19.57 15.85
CA ASP A 371 15.99 -20.30 14.63
C ASP A 371 15.55 -19.57 13.35
N ALA A 372 14.46 -18.80 13.41
CA ALA A 372 14.05 -17.94 12.31
C ALA A 372 14.97 -16.72 12.14
N GLY A 373 15.55 -16.18 13.23
CA GLY A 373 16.59 -15.16 13.14
C GLY A 373 17.84 -15.67 12.40
N TRP A 374 18.18 -16.94 12.59
CA TRP A 374 19.36 -17.57 12.01
C TRP A 374 19.18 -17.98 10.53
N GLN A 375 18.02 -18.51 10.15
CA GLN A 375 17.73 -18.85 8.74
C GLN A 375 17.57 -17.62 7.85
N VAL A 376 16.96 -16.56 8.39
CA VAL A 376 16.94 -15.25 7.73
C VAL A 376 18.38 -14.78 7.46
N ASN A 377 19.28 -14.94 8.42
CA ASN A 377 20.70 -14.57 8.25
C ASN A 377 21.39 -15.35 7.11
N ARG A 378 21.14 -16.65 6.97
CA ARG A 378 21.74 -17.48 5.89
C ARG A 378 21.18 -17.16 4.50
N ILE A 379 19.86 -16.90 4.40
CA ILE A 379 19.24 -16.48 3.13
C ILE A 379 19.77 -15.10 2.69
N ILE A 380 20.04 -14.18 3.63
CA ILE A 380 20.64 -12.87 3.34
C ILE A 380 22.06 -13.01 2.81
N GLN A 381 22.84 -13.94 3.36
CA GLN A 381 24.23 -14.15 2.95
C GLN A 381 24.38 -14.88 1.60
N GLY A 382 23.26 -15.26 0.97
CA GLY A 382 23.28 -15.92 -0.35
C GLY A 382 23.89 -17.31 -0.34
N GLU A 383 23.99 -17.94 0.84
CA GLU A 383 24.78 -19.17 1.05
C GLU A 383 24.03 -20.48 0.73
N GLU A 384 22.76 -20.46 0.29
CA GLU A 384 21.97 -21.70 0.14
C GLU A 384 21.21 -21.82 -1.19
N GLU A 385 21.25 -23.00 -1.80
CA GLU A 385 20.42 -23.36 -2.95
C GLU A 385 18.93 -23.36 -2.57
N LEU A 386 18.12 -22.75 -3.44
CA LEU A 386 16.67 -22.54 -3.32
C LEU A 386 15.86 -23.79 -2.87
N VAL A 387 16.34 -24.99 -3.21
CA VAL A 387 15.74 -26.28 -2.86
C VAL A 387 15.85 -26.60 -1.37
N LYS A 388 16.97 -26.24 -0.72
CA LYS A 388 17.22 -26.50 0.70
C LYS A 388 16.39 -25.58 1.58
N GLY A 389 16.31 -24.31 1.20
CA GLY A 389 15.43 -23.32 1.84
C GLY A 389 13.96 -23.73 1.77
N GLY A 390 13.50 -24.26 0.63
CA GLY A 390 12.13 -24.75 0.46
C GLY A 390 11.78 -25.94 1.38
N ILE A 391 12.68 -26.91 1.52
CA ILE A 391 12.47 -28.09 2.36
C ILE A 391 12.47 -27.72 3.85
N GLY A 392 13.35 -26.82 4.28
CA GLY A 392 13.37 -26.32 5.66
C GLY A 392 12.07 -25.60 6.05
N VAL A 393 11.46 -24.87 5.13
CA VAL A 393 10.21 -24.12 5.37
C VAL A 393 9.01 -25.06 5.45
N LEU A 394 8.90 -26.03 4.54
CA LEU A 394 7.84 -27.05 4.59
C LEU A 394 7.92 -27.89 5.86
N ALA A 395 9.14 -28.24 6.28
CA ALA A 395 9.37 -28.99 7.50
C ALA A 395 8.90 -28.22 8.75
N LYS A 396 9.09 -26.89 8.79
CA LYS A 396 8.61 -26.04 9.89
C LYS A 396 7.10 -25.81 9.88
N ALA A 397 6.50 -25.66 8.71
CA ALA A 397 5.05 -25.59 8.59
C ALA A 397 4.39 -26.89 9.11
N ALA A 398 5.00 -28.05 8.84
CA ALA A 398 4.58 -29.32 9.41
C ALA A 398 4.71 -29.33 10.94
N GLN A 399 5.81 -28.83 11.52
CA GLN A 399 5.95 -28.73 12.99
C GLN A 399 4.86 -27.86 13.63
N VAL A 400 4.58 -26.68 13.06
CA VAL A 400 3.55 -25.77 13.58
C VAL A 400 2.15 -26.39 13.47
N ALA A 401 1.83 -27.02 12.34
CA ALA A 401 0.57 -27.73 12.15
C ALA A 401 0.43 -28.93 13.12
N GLY A 402 1.52 -29.65 13.37
CA GLY A 402 1.56 -30.74 14.33
C GLY A 402 1.34 -30.28 15.77
N VAL A 403 1.88 -29.13 16.18
CA VAL A 403 1.60 -28.52 17.48
C VAL A 403 0.12 -28.11 17.59
N GLY A 404 -0.45 -27.52 16.53
CA GLY A 404 -1.89 -27.20 16.48
C GLY A 404 -2.79 -28.44 16.65
N LEU A 405 -2.45 -29.55 15.98
CA LEU A 405 -3.17 -30.83 16.10
C LEU A 405 -2.98 -31.50 17.46
N ALA A 406 -1.82 -31.34 18.11
CA ALA A 406 -1.58 -31.90 19.45
C ALA A 406 -2.55 -31.29 20.47
N LEU A 407 -2.81 -29.99 20.32
CA LEU A 407 -3.68 -29.22 21.22
C LEU A 407 -5.18 -29.52 21.03
N THR A 408 -5.57 -30.10 19.89
CA THR A 408 -6.95 -30.57 19.65
C THR A 408 -7.20 -32.02 20.08
N GLY A 409 -6.22 -32.66 20.73
CA GLY A 409 -6.32 -34.05 21.19
C GLY A 409 -6.03 -35.10 20.10
N THR A 410 -5.59 -34.69 18.91
CA THR A 410 -5.25 -35.61 17.82
C THR A 410 -3.80 -36.09 17.92
N GLY A 411 -3.55 -37.02 18.83
CA GLY A 411 -2.19 -37.40 19.26
C GLY A 411 -1.26 -37.93 18.16
N TRP A 412 -1.71 -38.90 17.35
CA TRP A 412 -0.83 -39.52 16.34
C TRP A 412 -0.54 -38.63 15.12
N PRO A 413 -1.54 -37.95 14.51
CA PRO A 413 -1.29 -37.02 13.40
C PRO A 413 -0.39 -35.84 13.79
N ALA A 414 -0.56 -35.34 15.02
CA ALA A 414 0.29 -34.30 15.58
C ALA A 414 1.75 -34.74 15.71
N ALA A 415 1.98 -35.91 16.31
CA ALA A 415 3.32 -36.47 16.49
C ALA A 415 4.00 -36.74 15.15
N ALA A 416 3.26 -37.24 14.15
CA ALA A 416 3.79 -37.51 12.81
C ALA A 416 4.23 -36.23 12.08
N LEU A 417 3.46 -35.14 12.20
CA LEU A 417 3.80 -33.85 11.60
C LEU A 417 4.99 -33.17 12.30
N ILE A 418 5.05 -33.26 13.63
CA ILE A 418 6.21 -32.76 14.40
C ILE A 418 7.47 -33.57 14.04
N ALA A 419 7.39 -34.90 14.05
CA ALA A 419 8.53 -35.77 13.73
C ALA A 419 8.99 -35.63 12.27
N GLY A 420 8.06 -35.60 11.32
CA GLY A 420 8.36 -35.38 9.90
C GLY A 420 8.97 -34.01 9.65
N GLY A 421 8.47 -32.98 10.35
CA GLY A 421 9.06 -31.65 10.30
C GLY A 421 10.43 -31.56 10.97
N LEU A 422 10.69 -32.29 12.05
CA LEU A 422 12.03 -32.39 12.66
C LEU A 422 13.00 -33.12 11.74
N ALA A 423 12.57 -34.23 11.12
CA ALA A 423 13.37 -35.00 10.16
C ALA A 423 13.69 -34.20 8.90
N GLY A 424 12.72 -33.46 8.34
CA GLY A 424 12.94 -32.58 7.19
C GLY A 424 13.89 -31.43 7.52
N SER A 425 13.81 -30.87 8.73
CA SER A 425 14.73 -29.83 9.20
C SER A 425 16.15 -30.38 9.39
N ALA A 426 16.27 -31.58 9.97
CA ALA A 426 17.57 -32.25 10.15
C ALA A 426 18.20 -32.66 8.82
N TRP A 427 17.40 -33.12 7.85
CA TRP A 427 17.89 -33.45 6.51
C TRP A 427 18.40 -32.21 5.79
N ALA A 428 17.66 -31.10 5.83
CA ALA A 428 18.09 -29.82 5.26
C ALA A 428 19.33 -29.24 5.96
N TRP A 429 19.56 -29.61 7.21
CA TRP A 429 20.77 -29.21 7.96
C TRP A 429 22.01 -30.00 7.53
N HIS A 430 21.85 -31.29 7.21
CA HIS A 430 22.97 -32.18 6.90
C HIS A 430 23.34 -32.28 5.42
N ASN A 431 22.44 -31.87 4.51
CA ASN A 431 22.64 -32.01 3.07
C ASN A 431 22.65 -30.66 2.37
#